data_AF-A0A6U5K9K0-F1
#
_entry.id   AF-A0A6U5K9K0-F1
#
_cell.length_a   1.000
_cell.length_b   1.000
_cell.length_c   1.000
_cell.angle_alpha   90.00
_cell.angle_beta   90.00
_cell.angle_gamma   90.00
#
_symmetry.space_group_name_H-M   'P 1'
#
loop_
_entity.id
_entity.type
_entity.pdbx_description
1 polymer ?
#
loop_
_entity_poly.entity_id
_entity_poly.type
_entity_poly.pdbx_seq_one_letter_code
_entity_poly.pdbx_strand_id
1 'polypeptide(L)'
;RFDARVARAMTHVFGKKLLARSVEVASHWSERASMDAITLDGDLCSRKGALTGGFVDASRSRLRAHTTLASSQKALSVAQEEHRKVNIKAQGIDQSITNLMGELQRQEAEKNNLNHVIGERARAVDSIKNHQTTTQKSIQTLEKKTIPSLENEVSSLQSEIDRLQAEVGTELVSALTDEERALVAELKTTCQDLKTEIDAATEDVAKLSVERQRLESLLKDNLIKRRDELLAEGPDSRSGGGATG
;
A
#
# COMPACT_ATOMS: atom_id res chain seq x y z
N ARG A 1 59.24 -19.46 -27.59
CA ARG A 1 58.79 -20.85 -27.29
C ARG A 1 57.75 -21.20 -28.35
N PHE A 2 57.85 -22.37 -28.99
CA PHE A 2 56.98 -22.78 -30.10
C PHE A 2 56.38 -24.16 -29.81
N ASP A 3 55.25 -24.48 -30.47
CA ASP A 3 54.60 -25.79 -30.38
C ASP A 3 55.49 -26.87 -31.04
N ALA A 4 55.55 -28.06 -30.44
CA ALA A 4 56.32 -29.20 -30.96
C ALA A 4 55.96 -29.54 -32.42
N ARG A 5 54.71 -29.28 -32.84
CA ARG A 5 54.24 -29.50 -34.21
C ARG A 5 54.98 -28.66 -35.26
N VAL A 6 55.49 -27.49 -34.88
CA VAL A 6 56.24 -26.59 -35.80
C VAL A 6 57.75 -26.64 -35.56
N ALA A 7 58.23 -27.56 -34.73
CA ALA A 7 59.64 -27.63 -34.34
C ALA A 7 60.58 -27.75 -35.54
N ARG A 8 60.26 -28.60 -36.51
CA ARG A 8 61.08 -28.82 -37.71
C ARG A 8 61.21 -27.55 -38.56
N ALA A 9 60.13 -26.77 -38.68
CA ALA A 9 60.14 -25.49 -39.39
C ALA A 9 60.96 -24.43 -38.62
N MET A 10 60.82 -24.37 -37.30
CA MET A 10 61.59 -23.44 -36.46
C MET A 10 63.09 -23.75 -36.50
N THR A 11 63.47 -25.03 -36.44
CA THR A 11 64.88 -25.45 -36.60
C THR A 11 65.40 -25.14 -38.00
N HIS A 12 64.58 -25.23 -39.05
CA HIS A 12 65.00 -24.85 -40.39
C HIS A 12 65.26 -23.34 -40.52
N VAL A 13 64.39 -22.50 -39.94
CA VAL A 13 64.50 -21.04 -40.03
C VAL A 13 65.60 -20.46 -39.12
N PHE A 14 65.72 -20.97 -37.89
CA PHE A 14 66.62 -20.38 -36.87
C PHE A 14 67.86 -21.23 -36.56
N GLY A 15 67.90 -22.51 -36.95
CA GLY A 15 68.95 -23.44 -36.53
C GLY A 15 70.34 -23.20 -37.13
N LYS A 16 70.48 -22.31 -38.12
CA LYS A 16 71.76 -21.90 -38.71
C LYS A 16 72.04 -20.41 -38.55
N LYS A 17 71.44 -19.79 -37.52
CA LYS A 17 71.58 -18.36 -37.22
C LYS A 17 72.18 -18.17 -35.82
N LEU A 18 73.19 -17.32 -35.71
CA LEU A 18 73.84 -16.91 -34.47
C LEU A 18 73.43 -15.48 -34.13
N LEU A 19 73.36 -15.17 -32.84
CA LEU A 19 73.17 -13.82 -32.35
C LEU A 19 74.49 -13.29 -31.79
N ALA A 20 74.92 -12.13 -32.26
CA ALA A 20 76.17 -11.49 -31.87
C ALA A 20 75.91 -10.13 -31.21
N ARG A 21 76.82 -9.71 -30.33
CA ARG A 21 76.74 -8.41 -29.64
C ARG A 21 77.25 -7.24 -30.48
N SER A 22 78.15 -7.49 -31.43
CA SER A 22 78.72 -6.49 -32.33
C SER A 22 78.97 -7.09 -33.72
N VAL A 23 79.13 -6.23 -34.72
CA VAL A 23 79.39 -6.63 -36.12
C VAL A 23 80.72 -7.39 -36.25
N GLU A 24 81.74 -6.99 -35.50
CA GLU A 24 83.06 -7.63 -35.49
C GLU A 24 82.98 -9.09 -35.01
N VAL A 25 82.26 -9.31 -33.90
CA VAL A 25 82.01 -10.65 -33.34
C VAL A 25 81.14 -11.45 -34.30
N ALA A 26 80.14 -10.82 -34.92
CA ALA A 26 79.28 -11.47 -35.91
C ALA A 26 80.08 -12.00 -37.11
N SER A 27 80.99 -11.18 -37.67
CA SER A 27 81.83 -11.55 -38.81
C SER A 27 82.76 -12.71 -38.48
N HIS A 28 83.50 -12.60 -37.36
CA HIS A 28 84.44 -13.65 -36.92
C HIS A 28 83.75 -15.00 -36.69
N TRP A 29 82.60 -15.01 -36.03
CA TRP A 29 81.86 -16.25 -35.76
C TRP A 29 81.10 -16.78 -36.97
N SER A 30 80.67 -15.91 -37.89
CA SER A 30 79.99 -16.30 -39.12
C SER A 30 80.89 -17.14 -40.03
N GLU A 31 82.14 -16.70 -40.19
CA GLU A 31 83.16 -17.41 -40.98
C GLU A 31 83.59 -18.70 -40.27
N ARG A 32 83.97 -18.61 -38.99
CA ARG A 32 84.49 -19.76 -38.23
C ARG A 32 83.47 -20.89 -38.07
N ALA A 33 82.22 -20.56 -37.78
CA ALA A 33 81.17 -21.56 -37.54
C ALA A 33 80.35 -21.88 -38.78
N SER A 34 80.59 -21.20 -39.91
CA SER A 34 79.77 -21.31 -41.12
C SER A 34 78.27 -21.23 -40.80
N MET A 35 77.87 -20.24 -39.98
CA MET A 35 76.48 -19.89 -39.59
C MET A 35 76.20 -18.40 -39.83
N ASP A 36 74.97 -18.02 -40.21
CA ASP A 36 74.65 -16.60 -40.43
C ASP A 36 74.61 -15.88 -39.07
N ALA A 37 75.36 -14.79 -38.86
CA ALA A 37 75.37 -14.08 -37.59
C ALA A 37 74.60 -12.75 -37.70
N ILE A 38 73.74 -12.46 -36.72
CA ILE A 38 72.89 -11.26 -36.68
C ILE A 38 73.21 -10.46 -35.41
N THR A 39 73.39 -9.15 -35.51
CA THR A 39 73.58 -8.26 -34.34
C THR A 39 72.23 -7.89 -33.71
N LEU A 40 72.25 -7.43 -32.46
CA LEU A 40 71.03 -6.91 -31.79
C LEU A 40 70.45 -5.69 -32.52
N ASP A 41 71.30 -4.93 -33.21
CA ASP A 41 70.93 -3.75 -33.99
C ASP A 41 70.36 -4.10 -35.37
N GLY A 42 70.41 -5.38 -35.77
CA GLY A 42 69.79 -5.90 -36.99
C GLY A 42 70.73 -6.08 -38.18
N ASP A 43 72.04 -5.91 -38.00
CA ASP A 43 73.02 -6.17 -39.05
C ASP A 43 73.21 -7.68 -39.25
N LEU A 44 73.23 -8.12 -40.50
CA LEU A 44 73.40 -9.52 -40.90
C LEU A 44 74.78 -9.73 -41.52
N CYS A 45 75.59 -10.57 -40.88
CA CYS A 45 76.82 -11.13 -41.43
C CYS A 45 76.55 -12.52 -42.01
N SER A 46 76.41 -12.61 -43.33
CA SER A 46 76.23 -13.88 -44.02
C SER A 46 77.49 -14.74 -43.97
N ARG A 47 77.32 -16.06 -43.95
CA ARG A 47 78.41 -17.04 -44.04
C ARG A 47 79.30 -16.90 -45.26
N LYS A 48 78.78 -16.24 -46.30
CA LYS A 48 79.47 -15.97 -47.56
C LYS A 48 80.26 -14.65 -47.54
N GLY A 49 80.37 -14.00 -46.37
CA GLY A 49 81.10 -12.74 -46.19
C GLY A 49 80.29 -11.48 -46.56
N ALA A 50 79.02 -11.59 -46.93
CA ALA A 50 78.17 -10.43 -47.20
C ALA A 50 77.69 -9.80 -45.88
N LEU A 51 78.03 -8.53 -45.66
CA LEU A 51 77.51 -7.72 -44.57
C LEU A 51 76.33 -6.88 -45.07
N THR A 52 75.15 -7.08 -44.47
CA THR A 52 73.95 -6.28 -44.75
C THR A 52 73.59 -5.51 -43.50
N GLY A 53 73.68 -4.18 -43.54
CA GLY A 53 73.34 -3.29 -42.43
C GLY A 53 72.62 -2.04 -42.90
N GLY A 54 71.99 -1.32 -41.98
CA GLY A 54 71.25 -0.09 -42.25
C GLY A 54 70.30 0.33 -41.13
N PHE A 55 69.79 1.56 -41.19
CA PHE A 55 68.80 2.05 -40.21
C PHE A 55 67.45 1.35 -40.40
N VAL A 56 67.02 0.60 -39.38
CA VAL A 56 65.70 -0.02 -39.33
C VAL A 56 64.88 0.67 -38.25
N ASP A 57 63.78 1.29 -38.67
CA ASP A 57 62.84 1.92 -37.74
C ASP A 57 62.13 0.84 -36.89
N ALA A 58 62.52 0.76 -35.62
CA ALA A 58 61.95 -0.17 -34.66
C ALA A 58 60.45 0.04 -34.39
N SER A 59 59.89 1.21 -34.74
CA SER A 59 58.45 1.49 -34.65
C SER A 59 57.64 0.77 -35.73
N ARG A 60 58.24 0.50 -36.91
CA ARG A 60 57.60 -0.18 -38.05
C ARG A 60 57.90 -1.68 -38.11
N SER A 61 58.26 -2.27 -36.98
CA SER A 61 58.57 -3.70 -36.90
C SER A 61 57.33 -4.57 -37.10
N ARG A 62 57.34 -5.39 -38.17
CA ARG A 62 56.28 -6.37 -38.48
C ARG A 62 56.04 -7.35 -37.32
N LEU A 63 57.10 -7.72 -36.60
CA LEU A 63 57.01 -8.63 -35.45
C LEU A 63 56.30 -7.98 -34.26
N ARG A 64 56.58 -6.70 -34.00
CA ARG A 64 55.86 -5.92 -32.96
C ARG A 64 54.40 -5.77 -33.33
N ALA A 65 54.10 -5.38 -34.58
CA ALA A 65 52.72 -5.29 -35.07
C ALA A 65 51.96 -6.62 -34.91
N HIS A 66 52.59 -7.75 -35.25
CA HIS A 66 51.99 -9.07 -35.06
C HIS A 66 51.77 -9.42 -33.57
N THR A 67 52.73 -9.09 -32.70
CA THR A 67 52.59 -9.32 -31.25
C THR A 67 51.46 -8.48 -30.66
N THR A 68 51.40 -7.20 -31.02
CA THR A 68 50.30 -6.30 -30.62
C THR A 68 48.97 -6.84 -31.12
N LEU A 69 48.87 -7.19 -32.41
CA LEU A 69 47.65 -7.76 -32.99
C LEU A 69 47.21 -9.03 -32.27
N ALA A 70 48.13 -9.96 -31.99
CA ALA A 70 47.81 -11.18 -31.25
C ALA A 70 47.32 -10.89 -29.82
N SER A 71 47.94 -9.92 -29.14
CA SER A 71 47.51 -9.51 -27.79
C SER A 71 46.13 -8.82 -27.81
N SER A 72 45.88 -7.96 -28.80
CA SER A 72 44.60 -7.28 -28.98
C SER A 72 43.49 -8.26 -29.37
N GLN A 73 43.77 -9.24 -30.21
CA GLN A 73 42.81 -10.31 -30.54
C GLN A 73 42.45 -11.14 -29.31
N LYS A 74 43.43 -11.47 -28.46
CA LYS A 74 43.16 -12.16 -27.20
C LYS A 74 42.31 -11.31 -26.25
N ALA A 75 42.64 -10.03 -26.11
CA ALA A 75 41.85 -9.10 -25.29
C ALA A 75 40.42 -8.94 -25.82
N LEU A 76 40.25 -8.85 -27.14
CA LEU A 76 38.94 -8.79 -27.79
C LEU A 76 38.11 -10.05 -27.51
N SER A 77 38.71 -11.24 -27.62
CA SER A 77 38.02 -12.50 -27.34
C SER A 77 37.55 -12.60 -25.88
N VAL A 78 38.36 -12.14 -24.92
CA VAL A 78 37.97 -12.09 -23.51
C VAL A 78 36.81 -11.11 -23.30
N ALA A 79 36.92 -9.90 -23.82
CA ALA A 79 35.88 -8.88 -23.70
C ALA A 79 34.56 -9.32 -24.36
N GLN A 80 34.61 -10.01 -25.50
CA GLN A 80 33.42 -10.56 -26.17
C GLN A 80 32.73 -11.63 -25.31
N GLU A 81 33.49 -12.52 -24.67
CA GLU A 81 32.91 -13.54 -23.81
C GLU A 81 32.33 -12.95 -22.52
N GLU A 82 32.97 -11.93 -21.94
CA GLU A 82 32.42 -11.18 -20.82
C GLU A 82 31.12 -10.45 -21.20
N HIS A 83 31.12 -9.76 -22.35
CA HIS A 83 29.93 -9.10 -22.87
C HIS A 83 28.80 -10.11 -23.08
N ARG A 84 29.07 -11.28 -23.65
CA ARG A 84 28.07 -12.34 -23.84
C ARG A 84 27.48 -12.81 -22.52
N LYS A 85 28.31 -13.01 -21.49
CA LYS A 85 27.87 -13.41 -20.15
C LYS A 85 27.00 -12.35 -19.48
N VAL A 86 27.40 -11.08 -19.57
CA VAL A 86 26.61 -9.96 -19.01
C VAL A 86 25.29 -9.81 -19.76
N ASN A 87 25.28 -9.94 -21.08
CA ASN A 87 24.08 -9.83 -21.89
C ASN A 87 23.06 -10.93 -21.57
N ILE A 88 23.49 -12.17 -21.37
CA ILE A 88 22.59 -13.27 -20.94
C ILE A 88 21.99 -12.99 -19.56
N LYS A 89 22.79 -12.46 -18.62
CA LYS A 89 22.29 -12.07 -17.30
C LYS A 89 21.27 -10.92 -17.39
N ALA A 90 21.54 -9.91 -18.21
CA ALA A 90 20.63 -8.80 -18.44
C ALA A 90 19.27 -9.30 -18.98
N GLN A 91 19.30 -10.15 -20.01
CA GLN A 91 18.07 -10.75 -20.56
C GLN A 91 17.29 -11.57 -19.53
N GLY A 92 17.97 -12.31 -18.65
CA GLY A 92 17.32 -13.04 -17.56
C GLY A 92 16.66 -12.12 -16.52
N ILE A 93 17.28 -10.99 -16.22
CA ILE A 93 16.71 -9.96 -15.34
C ILE A 93 15.49 -9.31 -16.02
N ASP A 94 15.58 -8.96 -17.30
CA ASP A 94 14.46 -8.35 -18.05
C ASP A 94 13.23 -9.27 -18.10
N GLN A 95 13.43 -10.57 -18.30
CA GLN A 95 12.34 -11.55 -18.22
C GLN A 95 11.74 -11.61 -16.81
N SER A 96 12.57 -11.53 -15.77
CA SER A 96 12.11 -11.52 -14.38
C SER A 96 11.30 -10.26 -14.06
N ILE A 97 11.74 -9.10 -14.55
CA ILE A 97 11.02 -7.82 -14.43
C ILE A 97 9.66 -7.94 -15.13
N THR A 98 9.61 -8.51 -16.33
CA THR A 98 8.37 -8.69 -17.10
C THR A 98 7.38 -9.59 -16.33
N ASN A 99 7.86 -10.67 -15.74
CA ASN A 99 7.04 -11.57 -14.92
C ASN A 99 6.52 -10.86 -13.65
N LEU A 100 7.37 -10.08 -12.97
CA LEU A 100 6.99 -9.29 -11.80
C LEU A 100 5.97 -8.21 -12.14
N MET A 101 6.10 -7.54 -13.28
CA MET A 101 5.09 -6.57 -13.75
C MET A 101 3.74 -7.25 -14.01
N GLY A 102 3.74 -8.46 -14.58
CA GLY A 102 2.52 -9.23 -14.78
C GLY A 102 1.85 -9.67 -13.47
N GLU A 103 2.63 -10.02 -12.45
CA GLU A 103 2.10 -10.28 -11.10
C GLU A 103 1.57 -9.00 -10.45
N LEU A 104 2.31 -7.90 -10.51
CA LEU A 104 1.90 -6.60 -9.97
C LEU A 104 0.55 -6.16 -10.56
N GLN A 105 0.37 -6.28 -11.88
CA GLN A 105 -0.87 -5.92 -12.54
C GLN A 105 -2.05 -6.82 -12.09
N ARG A 106 -1.81 -8.12 -11.86
CA ARG A 106 -2.84 -9.02 -11.32
C ARG A 106 -3.23 -8.63 -9.89
N GLN A 107 -2.25 -8.36 -9.03
CA GLN A 107 -2.48 -7.92 -7.65
C GLN A 107 -3.22 -6.57 -7.60
N GLU A 108 -2.87 -5.64 -8.49
CA GLU A 108 -3.55 -4.34 -8.58
C GLU A 108 -5.00 -4.49 -9.02
N ALA A 109 -5.28 -5.36 -10.00
CA ALA A 109 -6.63 -5.68 -10.43
C ALA A 109 -7.46 -6.33 -9.31
N GLU A 110 -6.88 -7.28 -8.57
CA GLU A 110 -7.52 -7.92 -7.42
C GLU A 110 -7.83 -6.90 -6.30
N LYS A 111 -6.86 -6.06 -5.95
CA LYS A 111 -7.06 -4.96 -4.98
C LYS A 111 -8.20 -4.04 -5.39
N ASN A 112 -8.25 -3.63 -6.66
CA ASN A 112 -9.31 -2.75 -7.15
C ASN A 112 -10.68 -3.41 -7.12
N ASN A 113 -10.77 -4.69 -7.45
CA ASN A 113 -12.00 -5.47 -7.33
C ASN A 113 -12.45 -5.59 -5.86
N LEU A 114 -11.54 -5.89 -4.94
CA LEU A 114 -11.84 -5.97 -3.50
C LEU A 114 -12.31 -4.62 -2.96
N ASN A 115 -11.65 -3.52 -3.33
CA ASN A 115 -12.07 -2.17 -2.95
C ASN A 115 -13.47 -1.85 -3.46
N HIS A 116 -13.82 -2.28 -4.68
CA HIS A 116 -15.16 -2.12 -5.22
C HIS A 116 -16.19 -2.88 -4.36
N VAL A 117 -15.94 -4.16 -4.07
CA VAL A 117 -16.82 -5.00 -3.25
C VAL A 117 -16.97 -4.44 -1.83
N ILE A 118 -15.89 -3.94 -1.24
CA ILE A 118 -15.92 -3.29 0.08
C ILE A 118 -16.81 -2.04 0.02
N GLY A 119 -16.65 -1.19 -1.00
CA GLY A 119 -17.46 0.00 -1.20
C GLY A 119 -18.95 -0.31 -1.38
N GLU A 120 -19.29 -1.36 -2.13
CA GLU A 120 -20.67 -1.83 -2.27
C GLU A 120 -21.25 -2.34 -0.95
N ARG A 121 -20.49 -3.15 -0.20
CA ARG A 121 -20.92 -3.65 1.11
C ARG A 121 -21.10 -2.53 2.12
N ALA A 122 -20.23 -1.53 2.14
CA ALA A 122 -20.36 -0.37 3.01
C ALA A 122 -21.68 0.37 2.74
N ARG A 123 -22.00 0.63 1.45
CA ARG A 123 -23.28 1.24 1.07
C ARG A 123 -24.49 0.40 1.48
N ALA A 124 -24.40 -0.92 1.35
CA ALA A 124 -25.47 -1.82 1.77
C ALA A 124 -25.69 -1.77 3.30
N VAL A 125 -24.60 -1.76 4.08
CA VAL A 125 -24.65 -1.61 5.54
C VAL A 125 -25.29 -0.28 5.94
N ASP A 126 -24.89 0.83 5.31
CA ASP A 126 -25.47 2.14 5.59
C ASP A 126 -26.97 2.19 5.26
N SER A 127 -27.39 1.57 4.15
CA SER A 127 -28.79 1.45 3.79
C SER A 127 -29.60 0.67 4.83
N ILE A 128 -29.08 -0.48 5.28
CA ILE A 128 -29.72 -1.30 6.32
C ILE A 128 -29.81 -0.52 7.64
N LYS A 129 -28.74 0.19 8.03
CA LYS A 129 -28.72 1.00 9.26
C LYS A 129 -29.72 2.15 9.22
N ASN A 130 -29.86 2.81 8.07
CA ASN A 130 -30.88 3.85 7.86
C ASN A 130 -32.30 3.28 7.94
N HIS A 131 -32.53 2.11 7.34
CA HIS A 131 -33.80 1.42 7.42
C HIS A 131 -34.14 1.02 8.86
N GLN A 132 -33.19 0.41 9.57
CA GLN A 132 -33.33 0.07 10.99
C GLN A 132 -33.66 1.30 11.84
N THR A 133 -32.95 2.42 11.63
CA THR A 133 -33.20 3.66 12.37
C THR A 133 -34.61 4.20 12.11
N THR A 134 -35.07 4.13 10.87
CA THR A 134 -36.43 4.56 10.48
C THR A 134 -37.48 3.68 11.15
N THR A 135 -37.33 2.36 11.04
CA THR A 135 -38.22 1.39 11.68
C THR A 135 -38.25 1.57 13.20
N GLN A 136 -37.11 1.81 13.84
CA GLN A 136 -37.03 2.07 15.28
C GLN A 136 -37.81 3.34 15.67
N LYS A 137 -37.73 4.41 14.86
CA LYS A 137 -38.51 5.64 15.09
C LYS A 137 -40.01 5.39 14.92
N SER A 138 -40.41 4.59 13.94
CA SER A 138 -41.81 4.20 13.75
C SER A 138 -42.34 3.40 14.93
N ILE A 139 -41.58 2.42 15.42
CA ILE A 139 -41.91 1.64 16.61
C ILE A 139 -42.07 2.56 17.83
N GLN A 140 -41.10 3.44 18.09
CA GLN A 140 -41.18 4.38 19.20
C GLN A 140 -42.39 5.32 19.10
N THR A 141 -42.77 5.72 17.88
CA THR A 141 -43.95 6.56 17.67
C THR A 141 -45.24 5.81 17.98
N LEU A 142 -45.34 4.55 17.52
CA LEU A 142 -46.47 3.69 17.81
C LEU A 142 -46.60 3.42 19.32
N GLU A 143 -45.49 3.05 19.97
CA GLU A 143 -45.45 2.73 21.41
C GLU A 143 -45.75 3.93 22.30
N LYS A 144 -45.20 5.12 21.98
CA LYS A 144 -45.30 6.28 22.88
C LYS A 144 -46.50 7.17 22.60
N LYS A 145 -47.06 7.14 21.39
CA LYS A 145 -48.15 8.05 21.01
C LYS A 145 -49.41 7.28 20.63
N THR A 146 -49.31 6.38 19.67
CA THR A 146 -50.51 5.75 19.08
C THR A 146 -51.18 4.80 20.07
N ILE A 147 -50.43 3.90 20.70
CA ILE A 147 -51.00 2.93 21.66
C ILE A 147 -51.62 3.63 22.87
N PRO A 148 -50.93 4.54 23.59
CA PRO A 148 -51.52 5.22 24.75
C PRO A 148 -52.73 6.09 24.39
N SER A 149 -52.72 6.71 23.21
CA SER A 149 -53.87 7.49 22.74
C SER A 149 -55.10 6.60 22.53
N LEU A 150 -54.93 5.42 21.91
CA LEU A 150 -56.02 4.47 21.72
C LEU A 150 -56.49 3.86 23.04
N GLU A 151 -55.57 3.54 23.96
CA GLU A 151 -55.91 3.05 25.30
C GLU A 151 -56.74 4.07 26.09
N ASN A 152 -56.37 5.35 26.04
CA ASN A 152 -57.14 6.44 26.66
C ASN A 152 -58.53 6.57 26.03
N GLU A 153 -58.63 6.46 24.70
CA GLU A 153 -59.90 6.53 23.98
C GLU A 153 -60.81 5.35 24.38
N VAL A 154 -60.27 4.13 24.42
CA VAL A 154 -60.98 2.94 24.92
C VAL A 154 -61.45 3.13 26.36
N SER A 155 -60.59 3.63 27.25
CA SER A 155 -60.96 3.88 28.65
C SER A 155 -62.06 4.94 28.79
N SER A 156 -62.03 5.97 27.95
CA SER A 156 -63.06 7.02 27.95
C SER A 156 -64.42 6.49 27.49
N LEU A 157 -64.43 5.69 26.41
CA LEU A 157 -65.64 5.05 25.90
C LEU A 157 -66.19 4.03 26.91
N GLN A 158 -65.33 3.28 27.60
CA GLN A 158 -65.76 2.36 28.65
C GLN A 158 -66.41 3.12 29.81
N SER A 159 -65.82 4.24 30.23
CA SER A 159 -66.40 5.10 31.29
C SER A 159 -67.75 5.70 30.86
N GLU A 160 -67.90 6.06 29.59
CA GLU A 160 -69.16 6.56 29.03
C GLU A 160 -70.22 5.45 28.97
N ILE A 161 -69.84 4.23 28.59
CA ILE A 161 -70.71 3.05 28.63
C ILE A 161 -71.18 2.79 30.06
N ASP A 162 -70.27 2.73 31.03
CA ASP A 162 -70.59 2.44 32.42
C ASP A 162 -71.50 3.52 33.01
N ARG A 163 -71.25 4.80 32.68
CA ARG A 163 -72.12 5.92 33.07
C ARG A 163 -73.52 5.79 32.46
N LEU A 164 -73.63 5.54 31.16
CA LEU A 164 -74.92 5.36 30.49
C LEU A 164 -75.67 4.15 31.05
N GLN A 165 -74.97 3.06 31.36
CA GLN A 165 -75.56 1.87 32.01
C GLN A 165 -76.06 2.18 33.42
N ALA A 166 -75.36 2.99 34.19
CA ALA A 166 -75.82 3.44 35.51
C ALA A 166 -77.00 4.41 35.42
N GLU A 167 -77.07 5.24 34.37
CA GLU A 167 -78.21 6.11 34.10
C GLU A 167 -79.45 5.30 33.67
N VAL A 168 -79.27 4.16 32.99
CA VAL A 168 -80.35 3.23 32.60
C VAL A 168 -81.00 2.63 33.84
N GLY A 169 -82.18 3.16 34.21
CA GLY A 169 -83.02 2.64 35.29
C GLY A 169 -83.13 3.54 36.52
N THR A 170 -82.49 4.72 36.50
CA THR A 170 -82.66 5.74 37.56
C THR A 170 -83.90 6.62 37.31
N GLU A 171 -84.59 7.04 38.38
CA GLU A 171 -85.73 7.97 38.28
C GLU A 171 -85.26 9.38 37.92
N LEU A 172 -85.77 9.93 36.81
CA LEU A 172 -85.50 11.29 36.36
C LEU A 172 -86.23 12.31 37.24
N VAL A 173 -85.65 12.67 38.38
CA VAL A 173 -86.15 13.71 39.29
C VAL A 173 -85.55 15.07 38.91
N SER A 174 -86.37 16.13 38.82
CA SER A 174 -85.96 17.42 38.23
C SER A 174 -85.21 18.37 39.18
N ALA A 175 -84.95 17.99 40.43
CA ALA A 175 -84.29 18.85 41.42
C ALA A 175 -83.48 18.03 42.44
N LEU A 176 -82.23 18.45 42.66
CA LEU A 176 -81.34 17.91 43.69
C LEU A 176 -81.96 18.10 45.09
N THR A 177 -81.78 17.10 45.96
CA THR A 177 -82.09 17.16 47.39
C THR A 177 -81.06 18.00 48.15
N ASP A 178 -81.38 18.42 49.38
CA ASP A 178 -80.49 19.28 50.19
C ASP A 178 -79.18 18.59 50.61
N GLU A 179 -79.22 17.27 50.80
CA GLU A 179 -78.04 16.44 51.08
C GLU A 179 -77.13 16.35 49.86
N GLU A 180 -77.69 16.20 48.66
CA GLU A 180 -76.94 16.22 47.41
C GLU A 180 -76.31 17.60 47.14
N ARG A 181 -76.98 18.70 47.51
CA ARG A 181 -76.40 20.06 47.43
C ARG A 181 -75.16 20.22 48.31
N ALA A 182 -75.19 19.69 49.53
CA ALA A 182 -74.04 19.73 50.45
C ALA A 182 -72.87 18.87 49.92
N LEU A 183 -73.17 17.66 49.44
CA LEU A 183 -72.18 16.76 48.85
C LEU A 183 -71.52 17.36 47.61
N VAL A 184 -72.30 18.03 46.74
CA VAL A 184 -71.77 18.72 45.55
C VAL A 184 -70.85 19.87 45.94
N ALA A 185 -71.16 20.63 47.00
CA ALA A 185 -70.30 21.71 47.47
C ALA A 185 -68.96 21.16 48.01
N GLU A 186 -69.00 20.06 48.77
CA GLU A 186 -67.80 19.38 49.25
C GLU A 186 -66.96 18.85 48.08
N LEU A 187 -67.55 18.05 47.18
CA LEU A 187 -66.89 17.51 45.98
C LEU A 187 -66.28 18.60 45.09
N LYS A 188 -66.93 19.76 44.98
CA LYS A 188 -66.40 20.88 44.19
C LYS A 188 -65.14 21.48 44.82
N THR A 189 -65.10 21.53 46.14
CA THR A 189 -63.92 21.96 46.91
C THR A 189 -62.80 20.94 46.77
N THR A 190 -63.09 19.64 46.93
CA THR A 190 -62.11 18.57 46.74
C THR A 190 -61.57 18.51 45.31
N CYS A 191 -62.42 18.74 44.31
CA CYS A 191 -61.99 18.85 42.91
C CYS A 191 -61.04 20.04 42.69
N GLN A 192 -61.27 21.17 43.37
CA GLN A 192 -60.37 22.32 43.31
C GLN A 192 -59.00 21.99 43.91
N ASP A 193 -58.99 21.36 45.08
CA ASP A 193 -57.76 20.96 45.76
C ASP A 193 -56.95 19.95 44.93
N LEU A 194 -57.61 18.88 44.46
CA LEU A 194 -56.98 17.88 43.57
C LEU A 194 -56.46 18.50 42.27
N LYS A 195 -57.15 19.50 41.72
CA LYS A 195 -56.69 20.19 40.53
C LYS A 195 -55.40 20.98 40.78
N THR A 196 -55.31 21.65 41.93
CA THR A 196 -54.07 22.34 42.31
C THR A 196 -52.90 21.37 42.54
N GLU A 197 -53.18 20.18 43.07
CA GLU A 197 -52.17 19.15 43.28
C GLU A 197 -51.68 18.54 41.95
N ILE A 198 -52.61 18.30 41.01
CA ILE A 198 -52.28 17.88 39.64
C ILE A 198 -51.43 18.94 38.94
N ASP A 199 -51.81 20.22 39.02
CA ASP A 199 -51.05 21.30 38.38
C ASP A 199 -49.61 21.37 38.92
N ALA A 200 -49.44 21.26 40.24
CA ALA A 200 -48.12 21.21 40.87
C ALA A 200 -47.28 20.00 40.41
N ALA A 201 -47.87 18.80 40.41
CA ALA A 201 -47.20 17.59 39.94
C ALA A 201 -46.82 17.67 38.45
N THR A 202 -47.66 18.31 37.63
CA THR A 202 -47.41 18.50 36.20
C THR A 202 -46.23 19.45 35.97
N GLU A 203 -46.12 20.51 36.78
CA GLU A 203 -45.00 21.44 36.75
C GLU A 203 -43.67 20.75 37.14
N ASP A 204 -43.70 19.87 38.14
CA ASP A 204 -42.53 19.08 38.55
C ASP A 204 -42.10 18.07 37.49
N VAL A 205 -43.05 17.39 36.85
CA VAL A 205 -42.77 16.51 35.70
C VAL A 205 -42.16 17.29 34.54
N ALA A 206 -42.64 18.50 34.26
CA ALA A 206 -42.08 19.35 33.22
C ALA A 206 -40.62 19.74 33.52
N LYS A 207 -40.32 20.13 34.76
CA LYS A 207 -38.95 20.45 35.21
C LYS A 207 -38.01 19.25 35.07
N LEU A 208 -38.42 18.07 35.55
CA LEU A 208 -37.64 16.84 35.42
C LEU A 208 -37.44 16.40 33.97
N SER A 209 -38.44 16.60 33.11
CA SER A 209 -38.34 16.30 31.67
C SER A 209 -37.31 17.18 30.97
N VAL A 210 -37.26 18.47 31.30
CA VAL A 210 -36.24 19.40 30.75
C VAL A 210 -34.84 18.96 31.16
N GLU A 211 -34.64 18.61 32.44
CA GLU A 211 -33.34 18.15 32.92
C GLU A 211 -32.92 16.82 32.27
N ARG A 212 -33.86 15.88 32.12
CA ARG A 212 -33.61 14.63 31.38
C ARG A 212 -33.17 14.92 29.94
N GLN A 213 -33.85 15.84 29.25
CA GLN A 213 -33.51 16.18 27.86
C GLN A 213 -32.13 16.85 27.75
N ARG A 214 -31.77 17.72 28.70
CA ARG A 214 -30.43 18.33 28.80
C ARG A 214 -29.35 17.26 28.98
N LEU A 215 -29.54 16.32 29.91
CA LEU A 215 -28.60 15.22 30.15
C LEU A 215 -28.48 14.28 28.95
N GLU A 216 -29.59 13.97 28.28
CA GLU A 216 -29.60 13.16 27.06
C GLU A 216 -28.85 13.82 25.91
N SER A 217 -29.00 15.14 25.71
CA SER A 217 -28.24 15.88 24.70
C SER A 217 -26.75 15.90 25.04
N LEU A 218 -26.38 16.14 26.30
CA LEU A 218 -24.97 16.10 26.71
C LEU A 218 -24.33 14.72 26.46
N LEU A 219 -25.07 13.65 26.73
CA LEU A 219 -24.62 12.28 26.45
C LEU A 219 -24.46 12.01 24.95
N LYS A 220 -25.49 12.32 24.14
CA LYS A 220 -25.52 11.99 22.70
C LYS A 220 -24.63 12.91 21.87
N ASP A 221 -24.70 14.21 22.12
CA ASP A 221 -24.06 15.20 21.26
C ASP A 221 -22.60 15.45 21.64
N ASN A 222 -22.21 15.21 22.90
CA ASN A 222 -20.86 15.46 23.37
C ASN A 222 -20.12 14.16 23.71
N LEU A 223 -20.57 13.41 24.71
CA LEU A 223 -19.80 12.29 25.27
C LEU A 223 -19.67 11.10 24.30
N ILE A 224 -20.75 10.75 23.62
CA ILE A 224 -20.73 9.66 22.62
C ILE A 224 -19.89 10.06 21.41
N LYS A 225 -20.05 11.28 20.87
CA LYS A 225 -19.23 11.76 19.75
C LYS A 225 -17.75 11.79 20.13
N ARG A 226 -17.42 12.27 21.33
CA ARG A 226 -16.04 12.32 21.80
C ARG A 226 -15.43 10.93 21.98
N ARG A 227 -16.19 9.96 22.49
CA ARG A 227 -15.77 8.55 22.55
C ARG A 227 -15.50 8.00 21.14
N ASP A 228 -16.39 8.27 20.20
CA ASP A 228 -16.29 7.76 18.83
C ASP A 228 -15.11 8.38 18.08
N GLU A 229 -14.83 9.68 18.28
CA GLU A 229 -13.61 10.36 17.81
C GLU A 229 -12.35 9.69 18.38
N LEU A 230 -12.29 9.44 19.69
CA LEU A 230 -11.13 8.81 20.34
C LEU A 230 -10.90 7.37 19.90
N LEU A 231 -11.98 6.63 19.60
CA LEU A 231 -11.89 5.28 19.04
C LEU A 231 -11.43 5.30 17.57
N ALA A 232 -11.82 6.33 16.81
CA ALA A 232 -11.34 6.55 15.44
C ALA A 232 -9.87 7.03 15.39
N GLU A 233 -9.42 7.77 16.41
CA GLU A 233 -8.02 8.22 16.60
C GLU A 233 -7.10 7.16 17.26
N GLY A 234 -7.49 5.88 17.24
CA GLY A 234 -6.62 4.76 17.64
C GLY A 234 -5.24 4.75 16.93
N PRO A 235 -4.27 4.00 17.46
CA PRO A 235 -2.83 4.33 17.55
C PRO A 235 -2.02 4.42 16.23
N ASP A 236 -2.65 4.51 15.07
CA ASP A 236 -1.98 4.61 13.76
C ASP A 236 -1.69 6.07 13.31
N SER A 237 -2.19 7.09 14.02
CA SER A 237 -1.97 8.51 13.67
C SER A 237 -0.71 9.15 14.30
N ARG A 238 0.01 8.44 15.17
CA ARG A 238 1.23 8.97 15.84
C ARG A 238 2.54 8.80 15.07
N SER A 239 2.51 8.56 13.75
CA SER A 239 3.72 8.40 12.93
C SER A 239 4.07 9.56 11.98
N GLY A 240 3.35 10.69 11.98
CA GLY A 240 3.63 11.79 11.06
C GLY A 240 3.60 13.16 11.72
N GLY A 241 4.77 13.75 11.97
CA GLY A 241 4.85 15.19 12.24
C GLY A 241 5.92 15.66 13.22
N GLY A 242 7.12 15.09 13.18
CA GLY A 242 8.30 15.68 13.81
C GLY A 242 9.39 15.92 12.77
N ALA A 243 9.41 17.12 12.16
CA ALA A 243 10.61 17.74 11.60
C ALA A 243 10.29 19.10 10.95
N THR A 244 11.29 19.99 10.99
CA THR A 244 11.39 21.35 10.43
C THR A 244 10.72 22.42 11.33
N GLY A 245 11.44 23.40 11.89
CA GLY A 245 12.68 24.04 11.44
C GLY A 245 12.37 25.51 11.26
#